data_AF-V5RIP6-F1
#
_entry.id   AF-V5RIP6-F1
#
_cell.length_a   1.000
_cell.length_b   1.000
_cell.length_c   1.000
_cell.angle_alpha   90.00
_cell.angle_beta   90.00
_cell.angle_gamma   90.00
#
_symmetry.space_group_name_H-M   'P 1'
#
loop_
_entity.id
_entity.type
_entity.pdbx_description
1 polymer ?
#
loop_
_entity_poly.entity_id
_entity_poly.type
_entity_poly.pdbx_seq_one_letter_code
_entity_poly.pdbx_strand_id
1 'polypeptide(L)'
;MGHMSKNIDGKLGEVFTKRFLKSKYVNMVSEGDYLARLSSCCKATWAMIFQCLWIAFFLYARFVVGKQYNNSLISNEAMSWLYKEQLSVLNSYIYIQIYHIFILSTVLIVMLNMTMGVGTTIYTVFFNLLFISEALLYGSFIFILDWTGLLHSFKNISFIWEVLKTQWLWLLCIFIAVWSFIPMCSIFKDVNMLNREWIRVDRYRKTEDKENEFVFKTWVTPGEIKSRKGMIIAGWFAILTASIFELCDVFIDTNFTVMKYIILIFGYVVFLGAYVIPYSKISLIFYWVNQTFLLCLFIYSLYLVQNKAYISGYRYYYAYLAIFVPWFLSFKASIRYTWTIKDREEIKAIVLNSFESQDEFEEFLEERNNTLKEAATTI
;
A
#
# COMPACT_ATOMS: atom_id res chain seq x y z
N MET A 1 -7.44 -18.93 -4.21
CA MET A 1 -7.64 -19.09 -5.66
C MET A 1 -9.11 -19.09 -6.10
N GLY A 2 -10.10 -19.47 -5.26
CA GLY A 2 -11.51 -19.62 -5.68
C GLY A 2 -12.36 -18.36 -6.00
N HIS A 3 -11.86 -17.14 -5.78
CA HIS A 3 -12.61 -15.90 -6.12
C HIS A 3 -12.17 -15.24 -7.44
N MET A 4 -11.05 -15.65 -8.04
CA MET A 4 -10.55 -15.08 -9.30
C MET A 4 -11.25 -15.66 -10.55
N SER A 5 -11.73 -16.91 -10.51
CA SER A 5 -12.28 -17.57 -11.71
C SER A 5 -13.62 -16.98 -12.16
N LYS A 6 -14.50 -16.58 -11.24
CA LYS A 6 -15.87 -16.12 -11.57
C LYS A 6 -15.95 -14.92 -12.54
N ASN A 7 -14.97 -14.03 -12.56
CA ASN A 7 -14.98 -12.88 -13.47
C ASN A 7 -14.33 -13.18 -14.83
N ILE A 8 -13.46 -14.18 -14.88
CA ILE A 8 -12.71 -14.59 -16.08
C ILE A 8 -13.57 -15.53 -16.94
N ASP A 9 -14.38 -16.37 -16.30
CA ASP A 9 -15.27 -17.34 -16.96
C ASP A 9 -16.58 -16.70 -17.49
N GLY A 10 -16.74 -15.38 -17.35
CA GLY A 10 -17.93 -14.64 -17.79
C GLY A 10 -17.80 -14.06 -19.21
N LYS A 11 -18.92 -13.54 -19.75
CA LYS A 11 -18.98 -12.89 -21.09
C LYS A 11 -17.91 -11.81 -21.31
N LEU A 12 -17.58 -11.07 -20.25
CA LEU A 12 -16.57 -10.00 -20.31
C LEU A 12 -15.15 -10.58 -20.47
N GLY A 13 -14.85 -11.68 -19.79
CA GLY A 13 -13.61 -12.44 -19.97
C GLY A 13 -13.50 -13.08 -21.34
N GLU A 14 -14.60 -13.60 -21.91
CA GLU A 14 -14.61 -14.09 -23.29
C GLU A 14 -14.29 -12.99 -24.32
N VAL A 15 -14.85 -11.77 -24.13
CA VAL A 15 -14.57 -10.63 -25.02
C VAL A 15 -13.10 -10.26 -24.99
N PHE A 16 -12.51 -10.14 -23.79
CA PHE A 16 -11.08 -9.84 -23.67
C PHE A 16 -10.20 -10.98 -24.18
N THR A 17 -10.58 -12.23 -23.96
CA THR A 17 -9.88 -13.40 -24.50
C THR A 17 -9.88 -13.38 -26.03
N LYS A 18 -11.03 -13.19 -26.67
CA LYS A 18 -11.14 -13.05 -28.13
C LYS A 18 -10.28 -11.89 -28.63
N ARG A 19 -10.20 -10.79 -27.90
CA ARG A 19 -9.35 -9.65 -28.25
C ARG A 19 -7.86 -9.99 -28.14
N PHE A 20 -7.43 -10.65 -27.07
CA PHE A 20 -6.03 -11.04 -26.88
C PHE A 20 -5.58 -12.05 -27.95
N LEU A 21 -6.41 -13.05 -28.26
CA LEU A 21 -6.12 -14.04 -29.32
C LEU A 21 -6.01 -13.41 -30.72
N LYS A 22 -6.69 -12.28 -30.95
CA LYS A 22 -6.66 -11.55 -32.23
C LYS A 22 -5.69 -10.37 -32.23
N SER A 23 -5.05 -10.07 -31.10
CA SER A 23 -4.22 -8.87 -30.96
C SER A 23 -2.89 -9.05 -31.67
N LYS A 24 -2.50 -8.07 -32.49
CA LYS A 24 -1.14 -7.96 -33.05
C LYS A 24 -0.19 -7.13 -32.18
N TYR A 25 -0.74 -6.45 -31.16
CA TYR A 25 -0.01 -5.46 -30.35
C TYR A 25 0.56 -6.05 -29.05
N VAL A 26 0.00 -7.17 -28.58
CA VAL A 26 0.39 -7.82 -27.32
C VAL A 26 0.80 -9.25 -27.60
N ASN A 27 2.08 -9.55 -27.38
CA ASN A 27 2.57 -10.92 -27.34
C ASN A 27 2.52 -11.42 -25.89
N MET A 28 1.72 -12.45 -25.64
CA MET A 28 1.66 -13.12 -24.34
C MET A 28 2.89 -13.99 -24.17
N VAL A 29 3.65 -13.77 -23.09
CA VAL A 29 4.93 -14.47 -22.88
C VAL A 29 4.78 -15.68 -21.94
N SER A 30 3.72 -15.72 -21.13
CA SER A 30 3.41 -16.85 -20.25
C SER A 30 1.90 -16.93 -19.94
N GLU A 31 1.47 -18.07 -19.40
CA GLU A 31 0.09 -18.23 -18.89
C GLU A 31 -0.21 -17.24 -17.75
N GLY A 32 0.77 -17.00 -16.88
CA GLY A 32 0.67 -16.02 -15.79
C GLY A 32 0.47 -14.59 -16.29
N ASP A 33 1.16 -14.19 -17.36
CA ASP A 33 0.99 -12.91 -18.05
C ASP A 33 -0.42 -12.77 -18.63
N TYR A 34 -0.89 -13.80 -19.33
CA TYR A 34 -2.24 -13.83 -19.88
C TYR A 34 -3.33 -13.71 -18.81
N LEU A 35 -3.26 -14.51 -17.74
CA LEU A 35 -4.23 -14.47 -16.65
C LEU A 35 -4.20 -13.15 -15.87
N ALA A 36 -3.01 -12.57 -15.64
CA ALA A 36 -2.86 -11.27 -14.99
C ALA A 36 -3.59 -10.16 -15.77
N ARG A 37 -3.37 -10.12 -17.08
CA ARG A 37 -3.99 -9.12 -17.97
C ARG A 37 -5.48 -9.30 -18.06
N LEU A 38 -5.94 -10.52 -18.27
CA LEU A 38 -7.37 -10.83 -18.37
C LEU A 38 -8.11 -10.44 -17.08
N SER A 39 -7.56 -10.84 -15.92
CA SER A 39 -8.05 -10.46 -14.61
C SER A 39 -8.09 -8.94 -14.42
N SER A 40 -6.97 -8.26 -14.73
CA SER A 40 -6.85 -6.80 -14.60
C SER A 40 -7.86 -6.06 -15.46
N CYS A 41 -8.02 -6.45 -16.73
CA CYS A 41 -8.96 -5.85 -17.65
C CYS A 41 -10.40 -6.03 -17.17
N CYS A 42 -10.78 -7.25 -16.77
CA CYS A 42 -12.14 -7.51 -16.28
C CYS A 42 -12.47 -6.69 -15.02
N LYS A 43 -11.55 -6.67 -14.04
CA LYS A 43 -11.71 -5.88 -12.81
C LYS A 43 -11.77 -4.39 -13.09
N ALA A 44 -10.90 -3.88 -13.97
CA ALA A 44 -10.86 -2.47 -14.31
C ALA A 44 -12.14 -2.01 -15.01
N THR A 45 -12.65 -2.78 -15.97
CA THR A 45 -13.92 -2.45 -16.66
C THR A 45 -15.10 -2.43 -15.68
N TRP A 46 -15.23 -3.43 -14.81
CA TRP A 46 -16.29 -3.43 -13.81
C TRP A 46 -16.15 -2.26 -12.83
N ALA A 47 -14.94 -2.03 -12.30
CA ALA A 47 -14.70 -0.94 -11.38
C ALA A 47 -15.03 0.42 -12.02
N MET A 48 -14.67 0.65 -13.29
CA MET A 48 -15.00 1.89 -14.00
C MET A 48 -16.50 2.14 -14.08
N ILE A 49 -17.31 1.11 -14.36
CA ILE A 49 -18.77 1.26 -14.39
C ILE A 49 -19.28 1.73 -13.02
N PHE A 50 -18.82 1.11 -11.94
CA PHE A 50 -19.18 1.52 -10.59
C PHE A 50 -18.70 2.94 -10.26
N GLN A 51 -17.48 3.33 -10.65
CA GLN A 51 -17.00 4.70 -10.45
C GLN A 51 -17.86 5.72 -11.20
N CYS A 52 -18.26 5.42 -12.44
CA CYS A 52 -19.16 6.30 -13.20
C CYS A 52 -20.52 6.48 -12.50
N LEU A 53 -21.09 5.40 -11.96
CA LEU A 53 -22.34 5.47 -11.19
C LEU A 53 -22.18 6.33 -9.94
N TRP A 54 -21.05 6.19 -9.22
CA TRP A 54 -20.76 7.02 -8.06
C TRP A 54 -20.59 8.49 -8.44
N ILE A 55 -19.84 8.81 -9.50
CA ILE A 55 -19.71 10.19 -9.99
C ILE A 55 -21.08 10.80 -10.28
N ALA A 56 -21.96 10.08 -10.98
CA ALA A 56 -23.31 10.56 -11.27
C ALA A 56 -24.12 10.82 -9.98
N PHE A 57 -24.06 9.90 -9.02
CA PHE A 57 -24.72 10.04 -7.73
C PHE A 57 -24.22 11.27 -6.95
N PHE A 58 -22.91 11.47 -6.85
CA PHE A 58 -22.35 12.58 -6.09
C PHE A 58 -22.46 13.93 -6.80
N LEU A 59 -22.48 13.95 -8.13
CA LEU A 59 -22.85 15.14 -8.90
C LEU A 59 -24.30 15.56 -8.61
N TYR A 60 -25.22 14.59 -8.56
CA TYR A 60 -26.60 14.84 -8.18
C TYR A 60 -26.70 15.34 -6.73
N ALA A 61 -26.02 14.68 -5.78
CA ALA A 61 -26.01 15.10 -4.38
C ALA A 61 -25.44 16.53 -4.23
N ARG A 62 -24.35 16.85 -4.91
CA ARG A 62 -23.75 18.19 -4.96
C ARG A 62 -24.75 19.23 -5.47
N PHE A 63 -25.52 18.92 -6.51
CA PHE A 63 -26.53 19.83 -7.04
C PHE A 63 -27.65 20.10 -6.02
N VAL A 64 -28.15 19.06 -5.34
CA VAL A 64 -29.17 19.18 -4.30
C VAL A 64 -28.68 20.02 -3.12
N VAL A 65 -27.47 19.72 -2.60
CA VAL A 65 -26.85 20.47 -1.51
C VAL A 65 -26.57 21.92 -1.94
N GLY A 66 -26.14 22.15 -3.18
CA GLY A 66 -25.91 23.50 -3.71
C GLY A 66 -27.19 24.34 -3.76
N LYS A 67 -28.32 23.72 -4.10
CA LYS A 67 -29.63 24.39 -4.05
C LYS A 67 -30.04 24.73 -2.62
N GLN A 68 -29.79 23.83 -1.66
CA GLN A 68 -30.06 24.09 -0.24
C GLN A 68 -29.15 25.17 0.35
N TYR A 69 -27.87 25.19 -0.04
CA TYR A 69 -26.94 26.26 0.36
C TYR A 69 -27.45 27.63 -0.07
N ASN A 70 -27.83 27.79 -1.34
CA ASN A 70 -28.36 29.06 -1.85
C ASN A 70 -29.65 29.48 -1.14
N ASN A 71 -30.51 28.53 -0.78
CA ASN A 71 -31.71 28.83 0.01
C ASN A 71 -31.38 29.19 1.48
N SER A 72 -30.35 28.57 2.06
CA SER A 72 -29.92 28.83 3.44
C SER A 72 -29.27 30.21 3.61
N LEU A 73 -28.55 30.70 2.59
CA LEU A 73 -28.03 32.07 2.56
C LEU A 73 -29.14 33.13 2.67
N ILE A 74 -30.35 32.80 2.25
CA ILE A 74 -31.50 33.72 2.27
C ILE A 74 -32.30 33.62 3.58
N SER A 75 -32.27 32.46 4.26
CA SER A 75 -33.23 32.13 5.33
C SER A 75 -32.61 31.81 6.71
N ASN A 76 -31.37 31.31 6.77
CA ASN A 76 -30.73 30.94 8.04
C ASN A 76 -29.19 30.85 7.89
N GLU A 77 -28.51 31.99 8.13
CA GLU A 77 -27.05 32.14 7.99
C GLU A 77 -26.24 31.12 8.81
N ALA A 78 -26.76 30.72 9.98
CA ALA A 78 -26.08 29.82 10.91
C ALA A 78 -25.90 28.38 10.38
N MET A 79 -26.65 27.96 9.35
CA MET A 79 -26.50 26.65 8.70
C MET A 79 -25.77 26.71 7.36
N SER A 80 -25.46 27.92 6.86
CA SER A 80 -24.84 28.11 5.54
C SER A 80 -23.42 27.53 5.48
N TRP A 81 -22.64 27.68 6.55
CA TRP A 81 -21.28 27.15 6.63
C TRP A 81 -21.24 25.62 6.54
N LEU A 82 -22.21 24.94 7.17
CA LEU A 82 -22.38 23.48 7.14
C LEU A 82 -22.60 22.96 5.71
N TYR A 83 -23.46 23.62 4.93
CA TYR A 83 -23.66 23.24 3.52
C TYR A 83 -22.46 23.56 2.64
N LYS A 84 -21.70 24.62 2.95
CA LYS A 84 -20.46 24.98 2.24
C LYS A 84 -19.37 23.91 2.44
N GLU A 85 -19.18 23.43 3.65
CA GLU A 85 -18.24 22.34 3.95
C GLU A 85 -18.66 21.03 3.27
N GLN A 86 -19.96 20.71 3.30
CA GLN A 86 -20.51 19.54 2.61
C GLN A 86 -20.26 19.59 1.09
N LEU A 87 -20.38 20.77 0.47
CA LEU A 87 -20.02 20.97 -0.94
C LEU A 87 -18.52 20.75 -1.19
N SER A 88 -17.66 21.21 -0.28
CA SER A 88 -16.21 21.01 -0.37
C SER A 88 -15.85 19.52 -0.36
N VAL A 89 -16.42 18.76 0.59
CA VAL A 89 -16.22 17.31 0.66
C VAL A 89 -16.73 16.60 -0.60
N LEU A 90 -17.91 16.98 -1.08
CA LEU A 90 -18.48 16.41 -2.30
C LEU A 90 -17.64 16.68 -3.55
N ASN A 91 -17.10 17.89 -3.69
CA ASN A 91 -16.20 18.23 -4.79
C ASN A 91 -14.91 17.40 -4.71
N SER A 92 -14.27 17.37 -3.55
CA SER A 92 -13.07 16.55 -3.30
C SER A 92 -13.31 15.07 -3.64
N TYR A 93 -14.46 14.54 -3.26
CA TYR A 93 -14.84 13.18 -3.58
C TYR A 93 -15.00 12.94 -5.09
N ILE A 94 -15.67 13.84 -5.82
CA ILE A 94 -15.80 13.74 -7.27
C ILE A 94 -14.42 13.71 -7.94
N TYR A 95 -13.48 14.54 -7.49
CA TYR A 95 -12.10 14.51 -7.99
C TYR A 95 -11.40 13.17 -7.76
N ILE A 96 -11.58 12.56 -6.57
CA ILE A 96 -11.04 11.23 -6.26
C ILE A 96 -11.62 10.16 -7.21
N GLN A 97 -12.92 10.20 -7.49
CA GLN A 97 -13.54 9.23 -8.39
C GLN A 97 -13.10 9.41 -9.86
N ILE A 98 -12.94 10.65 -10.31
CA ILE A 98 -12.38 10.94 -11.63
C ILE A 98 -10.94 10.42 -11.72
N TYR A 99 -10.15 10.60 -10.66
CA TYR A 99 -8.80 10.04 -10.55
C TYR A 99 -8.80 8.50 -10.62
N HIS A 100 -9.76 7.82 -9.98
CA HIS A 100 -9.93 6.36 -10.13
C HIS A 100 -10.20 5.96 -11.56
N ILE A 101 -11.12 6.65 -12.25
CA ILE A 101 -11.40 6.38 -13.67
C ILE A 101 -10.13 6.56 -14.51
N PHE A 102 -9.35 7.61 -14.25
CA PHE A 102 -8.09 7.85 -14.94
C PHE A 102 -7.12 6.67 -14.73
N ILE A 103 -6.87 6.26 -13.49
CA ILE A 103 -6.00 5.10 -13.20
C ILE A 103 -6.51 3.82 -13.86
N LEU A 104 -7.80 3.48 -13.70
CA LEU A 104 -8.37 2.27 -14.29
C LEU A 104 -8.28 2.27 -15.81
N SER A 105 -8.45 3.44 -16.43
CA SER A 105 -8.28 3.61 -17.88
C SER A 105 -6.83 3.37 -18.30
N THR A 106 -5.84 3.88 -17.56
CA THR A 106 -4.42 3.59 -17.84
C THR A 106 -4.10 2.10 -17.73
N VAL A 107 -4.68 1.40 -16.73
CA VAL A 107 -4.54 -0.06 -16.58
C VAL A 107 -5.07 -0.77 -17.83
N LEU A 108 -6.29 -0.43 -18.29
CA LEU A 108 -6.85 -1.04 -19.50
C LEU A 108 -5.98 -0.78 -20.73
N ILE A 109 -5.55 0.47 -20.95
CA ILE A 109 -4.73 0.85 -22.09
C ILE A 109 -3.42 0.05 -22.09
N VAL A 110 -2.74 -0.04 -20.95
CA VAL A 110 -1.45 -0.73 -20.84
C VAL A 110 -1.62 -2.24 -20.99
N MET A 111 -2.59 -2.84 -20.28
CA MET A 111 -2.81 -4.29 -20.33
C MET A 111 -3.24 -4.78 -21.71
N LEU A 112 -3.91 -3.94 -22.50
CA LEU A 112 -4.40 -4.29 -23.84
C LEU A 112 -3.42 -4.01 -24.98
N ASN A 113 -2.42 -3.15 -24.77
CA ASN A 113 -1.56 -2.68 -25.87
C ASN A 113 -0.06 -2.82 -25.63
N MET A 114 0.40 -3.05 -24.40
CA MET A 114 1.83 -3.12 -24.08
C MET A 114 2.29 -4.57 -23.91
N THR A 115 3.20 -5.04 -24.77
CA THR A 115 3.91 -6.31 -24.57
C THR A 115 4.89 -6.19 -23.38
N MET A 116 5.16 -7.29 -22.67
CA MET A 116 6.12 -7.26 -21.55
C MET A 116 7.51 -6.81 -22.01
N GLY A 117 8.13 -5.94 -21.22
CA GLY A 117 9.35 -5.23 -21.58
C GLY A 117 9.80 -4.23 -20.52
N VAL A 118 10.83 -3.44 -20.81
CA VAL A 118 11.30 -2.36 -19.91
C VAL A 118 10.18 -1.38 -19.55
N GLY A 119 9.25 -1.12 -20.48
CA GLY A 119 8.05 -0.33 -20.23
C GLY A 119 7.15 -0.88 -19.12
N THR A 120 7.17 -2.19 -18.87
CA THR A 120 6.43 -2.83 -17.76
C THR A 120 6.98 -2.39 -16.40
N THR A 121 8.31 -2.33 -16.26
CA THR A 121 8.95 -1.85 -15.03
C THR A 121 8.62 -0.37 -14.81
N ILE A 122 8.74 0.46 -15.84
CA ILE A 122 8.45 1.90 -15.76
C ILE A 122 7.00 2.13 -15.36
N TYR A 123 6.05 1.51 -16.06
CA TYR A 123 4.63 1.61 -15.74
C TYR A 123 4.32 1.17 -14.31
N THR A 124 4.87 0.03 -13.88
CA THR A 124 4.64 -0.50 -12.54
C THR A 124 5.16 0.45 -11.45
N VAL A 125 6.30 1.11 -11.67
CA VAL A 125 6.83 2.10 -10.71
C VAL A 125 5.87 3.29 -10.59
N PHE A 126 5.41 3.86 -11.70
CA PHE A 126 4.45 4.98 -11.67
C PHE A 126 3.10 4.57 -11.07
N PHE A 127 2.56 3.42 -11.48
CA PHE A 127 1.31 2.90 -10.95
C PHE A 127 1.40 2.66 -9.44
N ASN A 128 2.49 2.03 -8.97
CA ASN A 128 2.69 1.77 -7.55
C ASN A 128 2.82 3.08 -6.76
N LEU A 129 3.55 4.08 -7.28
CA LEU A 129 3.69 5.39 -6.64
C LEU A 129 2.33 6.09 -6.49
N LEU A 130 1.51 6.09 -7.54
CA LEU A 130 0.16 6.66 -7.50
C LEU A 130 -0.74 5.92 -6.50
N PHE A 131 -0.79 4.59 -6.58
CA PHE A 131 -1.56 3.74 -5.68
C PHE A 131 -1.15 3.93 -4.21
N ILE A 132 0.16 3.99 -3.92
CA ILE A 132 0.69 4.19 -2.57
C ILE A 132 0.37 5.60 -2.06
N SER A 133 0.53 6.63 -2.90
CA SER A 133 0.20 8.01 -2.52
C SER A 133 -1.28 8.15 -2.16
N GLU A 134 -2.15 7.45 -2.89
CA GLU A 134 -3.57 7.40 -2.58
C GLU A 134 -3.87 6.63 -1.29
N ALA A 135 -3.20 5.49 -1.07
CA ALA A 135 -3.34 4.75 0.19
C ALA A 135 -2.92 5.61 1.40
N LEU A 136 -1.87 6.43 1.26
CA LEU A 136 -1.44 7.37 2.30
C LEU A 136 -2.47 8.48 2.53
N LEU A 137 -3.14 8.96 1.47
CA LEU A 137 -4.22 9.93 1.58
C LEU A 137 -5.37 9.38 2.44
N TYR A 138 -5.83 8.14 2.19
CA TYR A 138 -6.82 7.50 3.06
C TYR A 138 -6.28 7.21 4.46
N GLY A 139 -5.00 6.93 4.57
CA GLY A 139 -4.33 6.72 5.85
C GLY A 139 -4.33 7.93 6.76
N SER A 140 -4.29 9.12 6.16
CA SER A 140 -4.25 10.41 6.86
C SER A 140 -5.58 11.14 6.77
N PHE A 141 -6.66 10.39 6.63
CA PHE A 141 -8.00 10.93 6.40
C PHE A 141 -8.44 11.92 7.50
N ILE A 142 -8.01 11.72 8.75
CA ILE A 142 -8.27 12.65 9.87
C ILE A 142 -7.66 14.03 9.59
N PHE A 143 -6.43 14.10 9.11
CA PHE A 143 -5.80 15.37 8.72
C PHE A 143 -6.50 16.04 7.53
N ILE A 144 -7.09 15.26 6.62
CA ILE A 144 -7.86 15.78 5.50
C ILE A 144 -9.18 16.37 5.97
N LEU A 145 -9.89 15.67 6.87
CA LEU A 145 -11.10 16.20 7.48
C LEU A 145 -10.84 17.51 8.22
N ASP A 146 -9.71 17.59 8.91
CA ASP A 146 -9.27 18.78 9.62
C ASP A 146 -8.95 19.93 8.65
N TRP A 147 -8.19 19.64 7.59
CA TRP A 147 -7.89 20.61 6.55
C TRP A 147 -9.16 21.11 5.82
N THR A 148 -10.17 20.27 5.64
CA THR A 148 -11.46 20.69 5.07
C THR A 148 -12.31 21.56 6.00
N GLY A 149 -11.88 21.76 7.26
CA GLY A 149 -12.59 22.55 8.28
C GLY A 149 -13.65 21.76 9.05
N LEU A 150 -13.99 20.55 8.59
CA LEU A 150 -15.11 19.76 9.12
C LEU A 150 -14.87 19.33 10.57
N LEU A 151 -13.61 19.06 10.97
CA LEU A 151 -13.27 18.68 12.34
C LEU A 151 -13.33 19.87 13.33
N HIS A 152 -12.77 21.03 12.98
CA HIS A 152 -12.80 22.24 13.83
C HIS A 152 -14.19 22.81 14.05
N SER A 153 -15.12 22.48 13.17
CA SER A 153 -16.53 22.86 13.27
C SER A 153 -17.31 22.08 14.35
N PHE A 154 -16.76 20.96 14.87
CA PHE A 154 -17.38 20.21 15.95
C PHE A 154 -17.03 20.78 17.33
N LYS A 155 -17.88 21.67 17.85
CA LYS A 155 -17.68 22.27 19.18
C LYS A 155 -17.71 21.27 20.35
N ASN A 156 -18.52 20.21 20.26
CA ASN A 156 -18.74 19.22 21.32
C ASN A 156 -19.33 17.91 20.76
N ILE A 157 -19.21 16.79 21.49
CA ILE A 157 -19.76 15.47 21.09
C ILE A 157 -21.27 15.51 20.81
N SER A 158 -22.04 16.30 21.57
CA SER A 158 -23.47 16.52 21.32
C SER A 158 -23.76 17.10 19.94
N PHE A 159 -22.89 18.02 19.48
CA PHE A 159 -23.02 18.70 18.19
C PHE A 159 -22.69 17.74 17.03
N ILE A 160 -21.76 16.80 17.24
CA ILE A 160 -21.48 15.71 16.28
C ILE A 160 -22.75 14.92 15.98
N TRP A 161 -23.57 14.62 17.01
CA TRP A 161 -24.79 13.84 16.84
C TRP A 161 -25.88 14.59 16.05
N GLU A 162 -25.94 15.90 16.19
CA GLU A 162 -26.85 16.76 15.43
C GLU A 162 -26.42 16.91 13.97
N VAL A 163 -25.11 17.10 13.73
CA VAL A 163 -24.54 17.12 12.37
C VAL A 163 -24.70 15.77 11.68
N LEU A 164 -24.60 14.65 12.40
CA LEU A 164 -24.82 13.33 11.81
C LEU A 164 -26.26 13.09 11.38
N LYS A 165 -27.25 13.59 12.12
CA LYS A 165 -28.66 13.50 11.69
C LYS A 165 -28.95 14.34 10.45
N THR A 166 -28.34 15.52 10.36
CA THR A 166 -28.65 16.50 9.31
C THR A 166 -27.76 16.38 8.07
N GLN A 167 -26.53 15.89 8.21
CA GLN A 167 -25.52 15.87 7.15
C GLN A 167 -24.75 14.55 7.04
N TRP A 168 -25.39 13.39 7.25
CA TRP A 168 -24.73 12.06 7.11
C TRP A 168 -24.07 11.77 5.75
N LEU A 169 -24.34 12.57 4.71
CA LEU A 169 -23.89 12.30 3.34
C LEU A 169 -22.36 12.31 3.20
N TRP A 170 -21.64 13.09 4.02
CA TRP A 170 -20.17 13.06 4.04
C TRP A 170 -19.63 11.73 4.59
N LEU A 171 -20.27 11.12 5.60
CA LEU A 171 -19.92 9.77 6.05
C LEU A 171 -20.09 8.73 4.94
N LEU A 172 -21.18 8.83 4.19
CA LEU A 172 -21.42 7.95 3.04
C LEU A 172 -20.34 8.17 1.96
N CYS A 173 -19.90 9.41 1.71
CA CYS A 173 -18.75 9.67 0.84
C CYS A 173 -17.49 8.95 1.32
N ILE A 174 -17.18 9.02 2.62
CA ILE A 174 -15.97 8.36 3.18
C ILE A 174 -16.04 6.85 3.00
N PHE A 175 -17.18 6.26 3.36
CA PHE A 175 -17.38 4.82 3.26
C PHE A 175 -17.20 4.34 1.81
N ILE A 176 -17.79 5.06 0.85
CA ILE A 176 -17.68 4.69 -0.55
C ILE A 176 -16.28 4.97 -1.10
N ALA A 177 -15.57 6.01 -0.65
CA ALA A 177 -14.18 6.26 -1.06
C ALA A 177 -13.27 5.07 -0.72
N VAL A 178 -13.39 4.59 0.52
CA VAL A 178 -12.62 3.42 0.99
C VAL A 178 -13.04 2.16 0.23
N TRP A 179 -14.35 1.97 0.00
CA TRP A 179 -14.86 0.82 -0.72
C TRP A 179 -14.44 0.83 -2.21
N SER A 180 -14.41 2.02 -2.84
CA SER A 180 -14.02 2.22 -4.23
C SER A 180 -12.52 1.99 -4.48
N PHE A 181 -11.72 1.99 -3.41
CA PHE A 181 -10.29 1.63 -3.45
C PHE A 181 -10.04 0.10 -3.42
N ILE A 182 -11.00 -0.71 -2.96
CA ILE A 182 -10.82 -2.18 -2.87
C ILE A 182 -10.47 -2.83 -4.24
N PRO A 183 -11.14 -2.50 -5.35
CA PRO A 183 -10.76 -3.02 -6.67
C PRO A 183 -9.32 -2.64 -7.05
N MET A 184 -8.87 -1.43 -6.70
CA MET A 184 -7.49 -0.98 -6.95
C MET A 184 -6.47 -1.85 -6.21
N CYS A 185 -6.76 -2.25 -4.97
CA CYS A 185 -5.89 -3.17 -4.21
C CYS A 185 -5.70 -4.52 -4.92
N SER A 186 -6.74 -5.03 -5.61
CA SER A 186 -6.59 -6.27 -6.38
C SER A 186 -5.83 -6.04 -7.67
N ILE A 187 -6.08 -4.95 -8.39
CA ILE A 187 -5.36 -4.61 -9.63
C ILE A 187 -3.88 -4.37 -9.34
N PHE A 188 -3.55 -3.75 -8.21
CA PHE A 188 -2.18 -3.57 -7.74
C PHE A 188 -1.42 -4.89 -7.65
N LYS A 189 -2.06 -5.96 -7.16
CA LYS A 189 -1.43 -7.29 -7.11
C LYS A 189 -1.17 -7.83 -8.52
N ASP A 190 -2.12 -7.67 -9.42
CA ASP A 190 -2.03 -8.18 -10.79
C ASP A 190 -0.95 -7.42 -11.59
N VAL A 191 -0.85 -6.09 -11.45
CA VAL A 191 0.22 -5.25 -12.06
C VAL A 191 1.60 -5.64 -11.52
N ASN A 192 1.74 -5.84 -10.21
CA ASN A 192 3.02 -6.27 -9.63
C ASN A 192 3.39 -7.71 -9.98
N MET A 193 2.41 -8.59 -10.21
CA MET A 193 2.63 -9.93 -10.75
C MET A 193 3.20 -9.86 -12.17
N LEU A 194 2.64 -8.98 -13.01
CA LEU A 194 3.15 -8.75 -14.37
C LEU A 194 4.62 -8.29 -14.35
N ASN A 195 4.98 -7.35 -13.47
CA ASN A 195 6.37 -6.91 -13.32
C ASN A 195 7.29 -8.04 -12.81
N ARG A 196 6.80 -8.88 -11.91
CA ARG A 196 7.56 -10.04 -11.41
C ARG A 196 7.82 -11.05 -12.53
N GLU A 197 6.83 -11.33 -13.38
CA GLU A 197 6.98 -12.19 -14.55
C GLU A 197 7.95 -11.58 -15.56
N TRP A 198 7.88 -10.27 -15.83
CA TRP A 198 8.85 -9.60 -16.69
C TRP A 198 10.29 -9.73 -16.16
N ILE A 199 10.50 -9.47 -14.87
CA ILE A 199 11.83 -9.61 -14.23
C ILE A 199 12.32 -11.07 -14.30
N ARG A 200 11.41 -12.04 -14.26
CA ARG A 200 11.73 -13.46 -14.43
C ARG A 200 12.22 -13.74 -15.85
N VAL A 201 11.44 -13.35 -16.85
CA VAL A 201 11.74 -13.53 -18.28
C VAL A 201 13.01 -12.80 -18.70
N ASP A 202 13.18 -11.54 -18.30
CA ASP A 202 14.37 -10.74 -18.61
C ASP A 202 15.65 -11.37 -18.03
N ARG A 203 15.55 -11.99 -16.85
CA ARG A 203 16.67 -12.72 -16.25
C ARG A 203 16.96 -14.03 -16.96
N TYR A 204 15.95 -14.84 -17.28
CA TYR A 204 16.15 -16.06 -18.09
C TYR A 204 16.85 -15.75 -19.41
N ARG A 205 16.44 -14.67 -20.09
CA ARG A 205 17.06 -14.22 -21.34
C ARG A 205 18.53 -13.84 -21.17
N LYS A 206 18.93 -13.32 -20.00
CA LYS A 206 20.31 -12.90 -19.70
C LYS A 206 21.19 -14.04 -19.18
N THR A 207 20.60 -15.13 -18.67
CA THR A 207 21.36 -16.23 -18.07
C THR A 207 21.58 -17.42 -19.00
N GLU A 208 21.05 -17.43 -20.23
CA GLU A 208 21.29 -18.45 -21.28
C GLU A 208 21.51 -19.87 -20.69
N ASP A 209 20.49 -20.42 -20.02
CA ASP A 209 20.48 -21.77 -19.41
C ASP A 209 21.32 -22.04 -18.16
N LYS A 210 21.90 -21.03 -17.48
CA LYS A 210 22.47 -21.22 -16.13
C LYS A 210 21.39 -21.19 -15.04
N GLU A 211 20.63 -22.27 -14.90
CA GLU A 211 19.55 -22.44 -13.91
C GLU A 211 19.94 -22.04 -12.48
N ASN A 212 21.16 -22.38 -12.04
CA ASN A 212 21.61 -22.13 -10.68
C ASN A 212 21.80 -20.62 -10.39
N GLU A 213 22.34 -19.83 -11.32
CA GLU A 213 22.54 -18.39 -11.10
C GLU A 213 21.22 -17.60 -11.06
N PHE A 214 20.22 -18.12 -11.77
CA PHE A 214 18.85 -17.61 -11.79
C PHE A 214 18.13 -17.84 -10.45
N VAL A 215 18.27 -19.02 -9.83
CA VAL A 215 17.65 -19.35 -8.52
C VAL A 215 18.22 -18.47 -7.41
N PHE A 216 19.52 -18.22 -7.34
CA PHE A 216 20.11 -17.43 -6.24
C PHE A 216 19.89 -15.91 -6.31
N LYS A 217 19.70 -15.32 -7.50
CA LYS A 217 19.46 -13.87 -7.67
C LYS A 217 17.99 -13.46 -7.52
N THR A 218 17.06 -14.40 -7.61
CA THR A 218 15.60 -14.13 -7.63
C THR A 218 14.91 -14.28 -6.28
N TRP A 219 15.52 -14.99 -5.32
CA TRP A 219 14.92 -15.17 -4.00
C TRP A 219 15.14 -13.95 -3.13
N VAL A 220 14.07 -13.17 -2.94
CA VAL A 220 13.92 -12.30 -1.78
C VAL A 220 13.79 -13.24 -0.59
N THR A 221 14.71 -13.15 0.38
CA THR A 221 14.68 -14.06 1.52
C THR A 221 13.39 -13.83 2.34
N PRO A 222 12.80 -14.86 2.96
CA PRO A 222 11.62 -14.69 3.81
C PRO A 222 11.83 -13.64 4.92
N GLY A 223 13.08 -13.48 5.39
CA GLY A 223 13.48 -12.45 6.35
C GLY A 223 13.37 -11.02 5.79
N GLU A 224 13.80 -10.80 4.54
CA GLU A 224 13.71 -9.51 3.82
C GLU A 224 12.25 -9.07 3.64
N ILE A 225 11.34 -10.00 3.34
CA ILE A 225 9.91 -9.71 3.22
C ILE A 225 9.31 -9.36 4.58
N LYS A 226 9.67 -10.13 5.63
CA LYS A 226 9.18 -9.91 6.98
C LYS A 226 9.69 -8.60 7.59
N SER A 227 10.93 -8.19 7.32
CA SER A 227 11.46 -6.89 7.78
C SER A 227 10.75 -5.72 7.10
N ARG A 228 10.53 -5.81 5.78
CA ARG A 228 9.80 -4.79 5.02
C ARG A 228 8.37 -4.62 5.52
N LYS A 229 7.65 -5.74 5.73
CA LYS A 229 6.31 -5.69 6.34
C LYS A 229 6.34 -5.01 7.71
N GLY A 230 7.34 -5.32 8.55
CA GLY A 230 7.50 -4.68 9.85
C GLY A 230 7.69 -3.16 9.75
N MET A 231 8.53 -2.71 8.82
CA MET A 231 8.79 -1.28 8.60
C MET A 231 7.56 -0.54 8.03
N ILE A 232 6.83 -1.18 7.10
CA ILE A 232 5.56 -0.66 6.58
C ILE A 232 4.54 -0.49 7.71
N ILE A 233 4.42 -1.50 8.58
CA ILE A 233 3.49 -1.46 9.72
C ILE A 233 3.92 -0.36 10.70
N ALA A 234 5.22 -0.17 10.95
CA ALA A 234 5.73 0.93 11.78
C ALA A 234 5.36 2.31 11.21
N GLY A 235 5.51 2.52 9.90
CA GLY A 235 5.08 3.75 9.22
C GLY A 235 3.58 4.00 9.37
N TRP A 236 2.75 2.96 9.22
CA TRP A 236 1.31 3.04 9.46
C TRP A 236 0.95 3.43 10.90
N PHE A 237 1.60 2.83 11.89
CA PHE A 237 1.38 3.18 13.30
C PHE A 237 1.85 4.60 13.62
N ALA A 238 2.88 5.13 12.95
CA ALA A 238 3.26 6.52 13.08
C ALA A 238 2.15 7.46 12.56
N ILE A 239 1.60 7.19 11.37
CA ILE A 239 0.47 7.97 10.82
C ILE A 239 -0.76 7.90 11.73
N LEU A 240 -1.07 6.71 12.27
CA LEU A 240 -2.16 6.54 13.23
C LEU A 240 -1.92 7.34 14.51
N THR A 241 -0.70 7.32 15.05
CA THR A 241 -0.33 8.08 16.25
C THR A 241 -0.47 9.58 16.01
N ALA A 242 -0.01 10.08 14.87
CA ALA A 242 -0.20 11.47 14.47
C ALA A 242 -1.68 11.84 14.38
N SER A 243 -2.51 10.94 13.83
CA SER A 243 -3.95 11.16 13.70
C SER A 243 -4.67 11.21 15.06
N ILE A 244 -4.24 10.40 16.02
CA ILE A 244 -4.74 10.47 17.40
C ILE A 244 -4.39 11.84 18.02
N PHE A 245 -3.18 12.35 17.77
CA PHE A 245 -2.77 13.66 18.28
C PHE A 245 -3.60 14.79 17.66
N GLU A 246 -3.93 14.71 16.38
CA GLU A 246 -4.81 15.67 15.72
C GLU A 246 -6.21 15.67 16.35
N LEU A 247 -6.81 14.49 16.58
CA LEU A 247 -8.10 14.39 17.25
C LEU A 247 -8.07 14.95 18.68
N CYS A 248 -7.00 14.69 19.43
CA CYS A 248 -6.83 15.29 20.76
C CYS A 248 -6.71 16.82 20.70
N ASP A 249 -6.03 17.37 19.69
CA ASP A 249 -5.94 18.81 19.50
C ASP A 249 -7.32 19.43 19.24
N VAL A 250 -8.11 18.82 18.36
CA VAL A 250 -9.43 19.32 17.98
C VAL A 250 -10.42 19.28 19.16
N PHE A 251 -10.44 18.19 19.93
CA PHE A 251 -11.47 17.98 20.96
C PHE A 251 -11.05 18.37 22.39
N ILE A 252 -9.76 18.40 22.68
CA ILE A 252 -9.23 18.59 24.03
C ILE A 252 -8.29 19.82 24.11
N ASP A 253 -8.05 20.52 22.98
CA ASP A 253 -7.21 21.74 22.89
C ASP A 253 -5.80 21.54 23.48
N THR A 254 -5.22 20.37 23.18
CA THR A 254 -3.96 19.89 23.77
C THR A 254 -2.71 20.64 23.30
N ASN A 255 -2.82 21.41 22.21
CA ASN A 255 -1.76 22.11 21.50
C ASN A 255 -0.52 21.25 21.21
N PHE A 256 -0.71 20.04 20.65
CA PHE A 256 0.39 19.17 20.21
C PHE A 256 1.16 19.71 18.99
N THR A 257 0.69 20.84 18.43
CA THR A 257 1.30 21.74 17.43
C THR A 257 2.25 21.06 16.44
N VAL A 258 3.56 21.09 16.68
CA VAL A 258 4.56 20.70 15.67
C VAL A 258 4.78 19.18 15.63
N MET A 259 4.58 18.47 16.76
CA MET A 259 4.94 17.06 16.87
C MET A 259 4.08 16.16 15.97
N LYS A 260 2.77 16.43 15.88
CA LYS A 260 1.84 15.64 15.06
C LYS A 260 2.25 15.65 13.58
N TYR A 261 2.69 16.80 13.06
CA TYR A 261 3.18 16.91 11.68
C TYR A 261 4.54 16.25 11.48
N ILE A 262 5.47 16.34 12.45
CA ILE A 262 6.76 15.64 12.37
C ILE A 262 6.54 14.12 12.29
N ILE A 263 5.66 13.58 13.14
CA ILE A 263 5.34 12.14 13.15
C ILE A 263 4.66 11.73 11.83
N LEU A 264 3.76 12.56 11.31
CA LEU A 264 3.07 12.32 10.03
C LEU A 264 4.05 12.27 8.85
N ILE A 265 4.89 13.30 8.69
CA ILE A 265 5.90 13.37 7.62
C ILE A 265 6.86 12.19 7.72
N PHE A 266 7.32 11.88 8.93
CA PHE A 266 8.19 10.73 9.15
C PHE A 266 7.50 9.41 8.77
N GLY A 267 6.24 9.21 9.18
CA GLY A 267 5.44 8.04 8.80
C GLY A 267 5.37 7.86 7.28
N TYR A 268 5.19 8.94 6.52
CA TYR A 268 5.21 8.91 5.06
C TYR A 268 6.58 8.51 4.49
N VAL A 269 7.67 9.09 5.00
CA VAL A 269 9.03 8.78 4.54
C VAL A 269 9.37 7.31 4.81
N VAL A 270 9.04 6.79 6.00
CA VAL A 270 9.26 5.37 6.35
C VAL A 270 8.43 4.46 5.47
N PHE A 271 7.15 4.78 5.28
CA PHE A 271 6.25 3.99 4.46
C PHE A 271 6.74 3.93 3.00
N LEU A 272 6.96 5.09 2.37
CA LEU A 272 7.43 5.19 0.99
C LEU A 272 8.80 4.54 0.81
N GLY A 273 9.73 4.83 1.71
CA GLY A 273 11.08 4.27 1.68
C GLY A 273 11.08 2.74 1.78
N ALA A 274 10.20 2.15 2.60
CA ALA A 274 10.09 0.69 2.70
C ALA A 274 9.61 0.02 1.40
N TYR A 275 8.86 0.71 0.56
CA TYR A 275 8.44 0.22 -0.76
C TYR A 275 9.49 0.42 -1.85
N VAL A 276 10.18 1.57 -1.85
CA VAL A 276 11.10 1.98 -2.93
C VAL A 276 12.50 1.39 -2.76
N ILE A 277 13.00 1.28 -1.53
CA ILE A 277 14.42 0.98 -1.31
C ILE A 277 14.74 -0.48 -1.65
N PRO A 278 15.70 -0.73 -2.57
CA PRO A 278 16.10 -2.07 -2.95
C PRO A 278 16.85 -2.77 -1.82
N TYR A 279 16.70 -4.10 -1.74
CA TYR A 279 17.42 -4.93 -0.78
C TYR A 279 18.91 -4.93 -1.08
N SER A 280 19.67 -4.22 -0.26
CA SER A 280 21.11 -4.06 -0.39
C SER A 280 21.75 -3.84 0.98
N LYS A 281 23.08 -3.91 1.06
CA LYS A 281 23.79 -3.48 2.28
C LYS A 281 23.51 -2.02 2.61
N ILE A 282 23.33 -1.18 1.59
CA ILE A 282 23.06 0.26 1.73
C ILE A 282 21.72 0.50 2.43
N SER A 283 20.72 -0.37 2.22
CA SER A 283 19.43 -0.21 2.87
C SER A 283 19.46 -0.48 4.38
N LEU A 284 20.53 -1.05 4.96
CA LEU A 284 20.72 -1.07 6.42
C LEU A 284 20.69 0.33 7.01
N ILE A 285 21.28 1.30 6.32
CA ILE A 285 21.30 2.71 6.74
C ILE A 285 19.87 3.22 6.89
N PHE A 286 19.00 2.94 5.92
CA PHE A 286 17.59 3.34 6.00
C PHE A 286 16.88 2.76 7.23
N TYR A 287 17.03 1.45 7.48
CA TYR A 287 16.35 0.78 8.60
C TYR A 287 16.84 1.32 9.95
N TRP A 288 18.15 1.50 10.12
CA TRP A 288 18.72 2.02 11.37
C TRP A 288 18.49 3.51 11.56
N VAL A 289 18.56 4.34 10.52
CA VAL A 289 18.24 5.77 10.60
C VAL A 289 16.78 5.97 11.03
N ASN A 290 15.84 5.23 10.45
CA ASN A 290 14.43 5.31 10.85
C ASN A 290 14.20 4.89 12.31
N GLN A 291 14.87 3.82 12.74
CA GLN A 291 14.79 3.35 14.12
C GLN A 291 15.36 4.39 15.10
N THR A 292 16.53 4.96 14.81
CA THR A 292 17.18 5.99 15.62
C THR A 292 16.32 7.24 15.72
N PHE A 293 15.73 7.68 14.61
CA PHE A 293 14.83 8.84 14.61
C PHE A 293 13.60 8.61 15.50
N LEU A 294 12.95 7.45 15.40
CA LEU A 294 11.85 7.08 16.31
C LEU A 294 12.28 6.99 17.76
N LEU A 295 13.50 6.54 18.04
CA LEU A 295 14.05 6.51 19.38
C LEU A 295 14.23 7.94 19.94
N CYS A 296 14.77 8.86 19.15
CA CYS A 296 14.89 10.28 19.54
C CYS A 296 13.52 10.89 19.82
N LEU A 297 12.52 10.63 18.96
CA LEU A 297 11.14 11.07 19.20
C LEU A 297 10.55 10.46 20.47
N PHE A 298 10.81 9.19 20.74
CA PHE A 298 10.35 8.52 21.95
C PHE A 298 11.01 9.09 23.21
N ILE A 299 12.31 9.34 23.20
CA ILE A 299 13.02 10.00 24.32
C ILE A 299 12.46 11.40 24.56
N TYR A 300 12.26 12.18 23.50
CA TYR A 300 11.64 13.50 23.60
C TYR A 300 10.21 13.44 24.17
N SER A 301 9.46 12.41 23.77
CA SER A 301 8.11 12.14 24.29
C SER A 301 8.12 11.82 25.78
N LEU A 302 9.06 11.00 26.25
CA LEU A 302 9.26 10.72 27.67
C LEU A 302 9.64 11.97 28.45
N TYR A 303 10.49 12.83 27.89
CA TYR A 303 10.83 14.12 28.49
C TYR A 303 9.59 15.01 28.67
N LEU A 304 8.69 15.08 27.67
CA LEU A 304 7.44 15.85 27.77
C LEU A 304 6.50 15.27 28.84
N VAL A 305 6.38 13.94 28.92
CA VAL A 305 5.58 13.29 29.97
C VAL A 305 6.14 13.63 31.36
N GLN A 306 7.44 13.47 31.55
CA GLN A 306 8.06 13.69 32.87
C GLN A 306 8.02 15.16 33.30
N ASN A 307 8.28 16.10 32.38
CA ASN A 307 8.52 17.50 32.75
C ASN A 307 7.34 18.44 32.47
N LYS A 308 6.40 18.08 31.58
CA LYS A 308 5.20 18.89 31.31
C LYS A 308 3.92 18.27 31.85
N ALA A 309 3.76 16.94 31.73
CA ALA A 309 2.56 16.24 32.21
C ALA A 309 2.54 16.02 33.73
N TYR A 310 3.71 15.83 34.35
CA TYR A 310 3.77 15.58 35.79
C TYR A 310 3.47 16.83 36.63
N ILE A 311 3.77 18.02 36.08
CA ILE A 311 3.61 19.31 36.76
C ILE A 311 2.19 19.88 36.59
N SER A 312 1.47 19.47 35.54
CA SER A 312 0.16 20.00 35.19
C SER A 312 -0.87 18.87 35.16
N GLY A 313 -2.10 19.10 35.62
CA GLY A 313 -3.18 18.08 35.66
C GLY A 313 -3.63 17.52 34.30
N TYR A 314 -2.83 17.68 33.26
CA TYR A 314 -3.07 17.34 31.87
C TYR A 314 -2.71 15.88 31.58
N ARG A 315 -3.58 14.96 31.99
CA ARG A 315 -3.44 13.50 31.75
C ARG A 315 -3.34 13.13 30.26
N TYR A 316 -3.76 13.99 29.34
CA TYR A 316 -3.68 13.74 27.89
C TYR A 316 -2.25 13.66 27.35
N TYR A 317 -1.25 14.18 28.07
CA TYR A 317 0.16 14.05 27.69
C TYR A 317 0.65 12.58 27.72
N TYR A 318 -0.07 11.63 28.34
CA TYR A 318 0.25 10.20 28.20
C TYR A 318 0.05 9.67 26.76
N ALA A 319 -0.67 10.40 25.88
CA ALA A 319 -0.78 10.06 24.46
C ALA A 319 0.60 9.98 23.78
N TYR A 320 1.60 10.72 24.27
CA TYR A 320 2.99 10.64 23.82
C TYR A 320 3.62 9.24 23.94
N LEU A 321 3.11 8.38 24.83
CA LEU A 321 3.58 6.99 24.95
C LEU A 321 3.19 6.12 23.75
N ALA A 322 2.19 6.52 22.95
CA ALA A 322 1.79 5.77 21.76
C ALA A 322 2.94 5.62 20.74
N ILE A 323 3.94 6.52 20.76
CA ILE A 323 5.15 6.49 19.93
C ILE A 323 6.03 5.26 20.21
N PHE A 324 5.85 4.60 21.37
CA PHE A 324 6.52 3.34 21.67
C PHE A 324 6.21 2.25 20.64
N VAL A 325 4.98 2.17 20.15
CA VAL A 325 4.53 1.14 19.21
C VAL A 325 5.29 1.21 17.87
N PRO A 326 5.29 2.35 17.12
CA PRO A 326 6.05 2.43 15.89
C PRO A 326 7.56 2.27 16.12
N TRP A 327 8.10 2.76 17.24
CA TRP A 327 9.51 2.53 17.61
C TRP A 327 9.86 1.04 17.75
N PHE A 328 9.09 0.30 18.54
CA PHE A 328 9.34 -1.11 18.80
C PHE A 328 9.26 -1.96 17.52
N LEU A 329 8.27 -1.67 16.67
CA LEU A 329 8.10 -2.33 15.38
C LEU A 329 9.27 -2.04 14.43
N SER A 330 9.70 -0.79 14.36
CA SER A 330 10.87 -0.37 13.57
C SER A 330 12.14 -1.08 14.06
N PHE A 331 12.37 -1.13 15.37
CA PHE A 331 13.52 -1.83 15.97
C PHE A 331 13.54 -3.32 15.63
N LYS A 332 12.39 -4.01 15.77
CA LYS A 332 12.26 -5.42 15.39
C LYS A 332 12.51 -5.66 13.91
N ALA A 333 12.06 -4.73 13.04
CA ALA A 333 12.28 -4.80 11.60
C ALA A 333 13.77 -4.61 11.25
N SER A 334 14.45 -3.65 11.88
CA SER A 334 15.86 -3.34 11.66
C SER A 334 16.79 -4.46 12.14
N ILE A 335 16.52 -5.03 13.32
CA ILE A 335 17.24 -6.22 13.81
C ILE A 335 17.09 -7.36 12.80
N ARG A 336 15.86 -7.71 12.44
CA ARG A 336 15.60 -8.82 11.51
C ARG A 336 16.28 -8.61 10.16
N TYR A 337 16.27 -7.38 9.65
CA TYR A 337 16.95 -7.05 8.40
C TYR A 337 18.47 -7.25 8.49
N THR A 338 19.05 -6.86 9.62
CA THR A 338 20.48 -7.04 9.90
C THR A 338 20.87 -8.52 9.93
N TRP A 339 20.10 -9.35 10.65
CA TRP A 339 20.31 -10.81 10.66
C TRP A 339 20.15 -11.41 9.27
N THR A 340 19.13 -11.01 8.52
CA THR A 340 18.88 -11.57 7.19
C THR A 340 20.01 -11.28 6.20
N ILE A 341 20.64 -10.10 6.27
CA ILE A 341 21.82 -9.79 5.45
C ILE A 341 23.01 -10.64 5.88
N LYS A 342 23.23 -10.80 7.19
CA LYS A 342 24.31 -11.62 7.73
C LYS A 342 24.15 -13.09 7.32
N ASP A 343 22.96 -13.66 7.48
CA ASP A 343 22.63 -15.03 7.08
C ASP A 343 22.82 -15.23 5.57
N ARG A 344 22.50 -14.23 4.75
CA ARG A 344 22.73 -14.26 3.29
C ARG A 344 24.23 -14.28 2.92
N GLU A 345 25.10 -13.73 3.76
CA GLU A 345 26.55 -13.84 3.59
C GLU A 345 27.06 -15.23 4.01
N GLU A 346 26.47 -15.83 5.04
CA GLU A 346 26.80 -17.19 5.49
C GLU A 346 26.30 -18.28 4.52
N ILE A 347 25.11 -18.11 3.92
CA ILE A 347 24.55 -19.03 2.92
C ILE A 347 25.34 -19.00 1.59
N LYS A 348 26.20 -18.01 1.34
CA LYS A 348 27.12 -18.03 0.18
C LYS A 348 28.28 -19.04 0.34
N ALA A 349 28.54 -19.54 1.53
CA ALA A 349 29.57 -20.56 1.78
C ALA A 349 29.04 -22.00 1.71
N ILE A 350 27.71 -22.18 1.79
CA ILE A 350 27.08 -23.49 1.62
C ILE A 350 26.45 -23.46 0.23
N VAL A 351 27.25 -23.89 -0.74
CA VAL A 351 26.75 -24.46 -1.99
C VAL A 351 25.55 -25.32 -1.61
N LEU A 352 24.35 -24.97 -2.11
CA LEU A 352 23.17 -25.83 -2.05
C LEU A 352 23.51 -27.10 -2.83
N ASN A 353 24.16 -28.02 -2.13
CA ASN A 353 23.89 -29.43 -2.27
C ASN A 353 22.37 -29.57 -2.10
N SER A 354 21.72 -30.08 -3.13
CA SER A 354 20.28 -30.31 -3.24
C SER A 354 19.81 -31.48 -2.34
N PHE A 355 20.31 -31.53 -1.10
CA PHE A 355 20.02 -32.55 -0.12
C PHE A 355 19.51 -31.84 1.13
N GLU A 356 18.33 -32.23 1.59
CA GLU A 356 17.65 -31.65 2.75
C GLU A 356 18.32 -32.08 4.06
N SER A 357 19.21 -33.08 4.02
CA SER A 357 20.05 -33.53 5.14
C SER A 357 21.47 -33.95 4.71
N GLN A 358 22.39 -34.06 5.68
CA GLN A 358 23.75 -34.56 5.44
C GLN A 358 23.75 -36.05 5.07
N ASP A 359 22.79 -36.82 5.58
CA ASP A 359 22.64 -38.25 5.29
C ASP A 359 22.21 -38.47 3.83
N GLU A 360 21.32 -37.63 3.29
CA GLU A 360 20.90 -37.68 1.87
C GLU A 360 22.07 -37.40 0.91
N PHE A 361 23.05 -36.60 1.33
CA PHE A 361 24.26 -36.34 0.54
C PHE A 361 25.20 -37.56 0.53
N GLU A 362 25.32 -38.27 1.65
CA GLU A 362 26.12 -39.49 1.74
C GLU A 362 25.49 -40.63 0.92
N GLU A 363 24.17 -40.79 0.96
CA GLU A 363 23.46 -41.76 0.11
C GLU A 363 23.69 -41.49 -1.38
N PHE A 364 23.61 -40.23 -1.83
CA PHE A 364 23.88 -39.89 -3.23
C PHE A 364 25.32 -40.17 -3.66
N LEU A 365 26.30 -39.95 -2.77
CA LEU A 365 27.70 -40.26 -3.06
C LEU A 365 27.96 -41.77 -3.15
N GLU A 366 27.31 -42.57 -2.30
CA GLU A 366 27.37 -44.03 -2.39
C GLU A 366 26.70 -44.54 -3.67
N GLU A 367 25.52 -44.03 -4.00
CA GLU A 367 24.76 -44.43 -5.19
C GLU A 367 25.56 -44.14 -6.47
N ARG A 368 26.13 -42.93 -6.57
CA ARG A 368 26.99 -42.53 -7.70
C ARG A 368 28.25 -43.39 -7.81
N ASN A 369 28.90 -43.72 -6.70
CA ASN A 369 30.09 -44.58 -6.69
C ASN A 369 29.76 -46.02 -7.11
N ASN A 370 28.58 -46.52 -6.75
CA ASN A 370 28.11 -47.84 -7.17
C ASN A 370 27.79 -47.85 -8.67
N THR A 371 27.12 -46.83 -9.20
CA THR A 371 26.86 -46.71 -10.65
C THR A 371 28.15 -46.62 -11.48
N LEU A 372 29.18 -45.95 -10.95
CA LEU A 372 30.50 -45.86 -11.60
C LEU A 372 31.26 -47.19 -11.57
N LYS A 373 31.13 -47.98 -10.49
CA LYS A 373 31.71 -49.34 -10.42
C LYS A 373 30.99 -50.33 -11.33
N GLU A 374 29.66 -50.22 -11.44
CA GLU A 374 28.87 -51.02 -12.37
C GLU A 374 29.22 -50.66 -13.83
N ALA A 375 29.33 -49.37 -14.15
CA ALA A 375 29.74 -48.93 -15.48
C ALA A 375 31.17 -49.38 -15.85
N ALA A 376 32.08 -49.47 -14.87
CA ALA A 376 33.45 -49.95 -15.06
C ALA A 376 33.57 -51.48 -15.19
N THR A 377 32.52 -52.24 -14.88
CA THR A 377 32.48 -53.72 -15.02
C THR A 377 31.69 -54.18 -16.26
N THR A 378 31.03 -53.25 -16.96
CA THR A 378 30.32 -53.49 -18.24
C THR A 378 31.12 -53.10 -19.50
N ILE A 379 32.44 -52.95 -19.40
CA ILE A 379 33.38 -52.93 -20.53
C ILE A 379 34.32 -54.11 -20.35
#